data_AF-G2H2H2-F1
#
_entry.id   AF-G2H2H2-F1
#
_cell.length_a   1.000
_cell.length_b   1.000
_cell.length_c   1.000
_cell.angle_alpha   90.00
_cell.angle_beta   90.00
_cell.angle_gamma   90.00
#
_symmetry.space_group_name_H-M   'P 1'
#
loop_
_entity.id
_entity.type
_entity.pdbx_description
1 polymer ?
#
loop_
_entity_poly.entity_id
_entity_poly.type
_entity_poly.pdbx_seq_one_letter_code
_entity_poly.pdbx_strand_id
1 'polypeptide(L)'
;MNIVYFRLGLWLFFSCISCSVAAICCQHPKTPVEYSICNNNDLRWLDDILHDIYWKNRVNKDRKKVDQQWLDWLERRNGCTDDKCIEQAYYHGIALFSDIDPQFNWAGSWWNLTASNGSGGNILINDVKNWSAHLDSKIWSGVNRGNYQAEICKNIGLGIVNNIADTSNCKLLLIPLKTAAIKVHSNGSKECQISMPKDVFIDGCYIRADKDPRPEATLLSIGIFTEAYLEKAFKELVGDHYSRFIKTANVYVYRDDLDNIGAKVISLWVRGMANKQAAIIMYTPNGKIWAAHVEPDHLGQPVMGYWSNVSPDSDKMPKTLKMWQRDLMD
;
A
#
# COMPACT_ATOMS: atom_id res chain seq x y z
N MET A 1 45.68 49.64 -10.01
CA MET A 1 46.45 48.40 -9.79
C MET A 1 45.63 47.55 -8.81
N ASN A 2 44.61 46.83 -9.31
CA ASN A 2 44.59 45.37 -9.55
C ASN A 2 45.35 44.61 -8.43
N ILE A 3 44.76 43.71 -7.65
CA ILE A 3 44.24 42.41 -8.07
C ILE A 3 43.17 41.92 -7.08
N VAL A 4 42.07 41.42 -7.64
CA VAL A 4 40.99 40.65 -7.01
C VAL A 4 41.52 39.24 -6.70
N TYR A 5 41.46 38.77 -5.46
CA TYR A 5 41.65 37.35 -5.15
C TYR A 5 40.31 36.61 -5.15
N PHE A 6 40.18 35.75 -6.14
CA PHE A 6 39.05 34.91 -6.46
C PHE A 6 39.05 33.63 -5.61
N ARG A 7 37.85 33.10 -5.38
CA ARG A 7 37.48 31.98 -4.52
C ARG A 7 38.16 30.66 -4.90
N LEU A 8 38.36 29.79 -3.92
CA LEU A 8 38.15 28.33 -4.05
C LEU A 8 38.01 27.70 -2.65
N GLY A 9 36.80 27.82 -2.09
CA GLY A 9 36.37 27.01 -0.96
C GLY A 9 35.93 25.64 -1.49
N LEU A 10 36.78 24.63 -1.32
CA LEU A 10 36.45 23.24 -1.64
C LEU A 10 35.55 22.69 -0.53
N TRP A 11 34.23 22.86 -0.67
CA TRP A 11 33.25 22.17 0.16
C TRP A 11 33.15 20.70 -0.29
N LEU A 12 33.93 19.83 0.35
CA LEU A 12 33.71 18.39 0.34
C LEU A 12 32.40 18.12 1.11
N PHE A 13 31.29 18.04 0.40
CA PHE A 13 30.07 17.40 0.90
C PHE A 13 30.36 15.91 1.08
N PHE A 14 30.91 15.55 2.24
CA PHE A 14 30.91 14.16 2.71
C PHE A 14 29.45 13.80 3.00
N SER A 15 28.79 13.21 2.01
CA SER A 15 27.44 12.66 2.18
C SER A 15 27.56 11.48 3.15
N CYS A 16 27.25 11.71 4.42
CA CYS A 16 27.12 10.64 5.40
C CYS A 16 25.93 9.76 4.98
N ILE A 17 26.23 8.66 4.30
CA ILE A 17 25.27 7.59 4.08
C ILE A 17 25.10 6.88 5.42
N SER A 18 24.08 7.30 6.18
CA SER A 18 23.74 6.72 7.46
C SER A 18 23.12 5.34 7.26
N CYS A 19 23.93 4.29 7.34
CA CYS A 19 23.42 2.94 7.59
C CYS A 19 23.14 2.79 9.09
N SER A 20 21.89 2.53 9.45
CA SER A 20 21.50 2.23 10.83
C SER A 20 22.22 0.96 11.31
N VAL A 21 22.73 0.97 12.54
CA VAL A 21 23.45 -0.18 13.16
C VAL A 21 22.60 -1.46 13.21
N ALA A 22 21.28 -1.36 13.10
CA ALA A 22 20.34 -2.47 13.12
C ALA A 22 19.93 -3.01 11.73
N ALA A 23 20.35 -2.36 10.64
CA ALA A 23 20.02 -2.77 9.27
C ALA A 23 21.28 -3.25 8.54
N ILE A 24 21.16 -4.27 7.68
CA ILE A 24 22.27 -4.71 6.84
C ILE A 24 22.55 -3.64 5.79
N CYS A 25 23.81 -3.22 5.68
CA CYS A 25 24.22 -2.23 4.70
C CYS A 25 24.64 -2.92 3.40
N CYS A 26 23.70 -3.17 2.48
CA CYS A 26 23.99 -3.93 1.26
C CYS A 26 24.97 -3.28 0.28
N GLN A 27 25.34 -2.02 0.48
CA GLN A 27 26.45 -1.39 -0.26
C GLN A 27 27.82 -1.92 0.20
N HIS A 28 27.93 -2.34 1.46
CA HIS A 28 29.17 -2.80 2.08
C HIS A 28 28.89 -3.94 3.09
N PRO A 29 28.50 -5.14 2.62
CA PRO A 29 28.29 -6.30 3.48
C PRO A 29 29.61 -6.71 4.16
N LYS A 30 29.56 -7.02 5.46
CA LYS A 30 30.74 -7.30 6.29
C LYS A 30 31.02 -8.79 6.49
N THR A 31 30.01 -9.65 6.27
CA THR A 31 30.11 -11.10 6.48
C THR A 31 29.60 -11.85 5.25
N PRO A 32 29.99 -13.13 5.06
CA PRO A 32 29.42 -13.97 4.01
C PRO A 32 27.88 -14.09 4.10
N VAL A 33 27.34 -14.18 5.32
CA VAL A 33 25.90 -14.21 5.57
C VAL A 33 25.23 -12.91 5.08
N GLU A 34 25.78 -11.75 5.43
CA GLU A 34 25.28 -10.46 4.92
C GLU A 34 25.38 -10.36 3.40
N TYR A 35 26.46 -10.88 2.81
CA TYR A 35 26.62 -10.92 1.36
C TYR A 35 25.54 -11.79 0.69
N SER A 36 25.24 -12.97 1.23
CA SER A 36 24.12 -13.83 0.78
C SER A 36 22.79 -13.08 0.85
N ILE A 37 22.47 -12.47 1.98
CA ILE A 37 21.23 -11.70 2.17
C ILE A 37 21.13 -10.57 1.14
N CYS A 38 22.25 -9.87 0.91
CA CYS A 38 22.29 -8.74 0.00
C CYS A 38 22.28 -9.11 -1.49
N ASN A 39 22.51 -10.36 -1.86
CA ASN A 39 22.47 -10.82 -3.25
C ASN A 39 21.26 -11.70 -3.57
N ASN A 40 20.46 -12.05 -2.57
CA ASN A 40 19.26 -12.87 -2.73
C ASN A 40 18.01 -12.02 -2.43
N ASN A 41 17.12 -11.88 -3.42
CA ASN A 41 15.92 -11.04 -3.29
C ASN A 41 14.96 -11.55 -2.20
N ASP A 42 14.83 -12.87 -2.04
CA ASP A 42 13.95 -13.46 -1.04
C ASP A 42 14.49 -13.26 0.37
N LEU A 43 15.81 -13.41 0.56
CA LEU A 43 16.43 -13.17 1.87
C LEU A 43 16.35 -11.70 2.25
N ARG A 44 16.55 -10.78 1.30
CA ARG A 44 16.38 -9.35 1.53
C ARG A 44 14.94 -8.99 1.90
N TRP A 45 13.97 -9.60 1.22
CA TRP A 45 12.55 -9.44 1.53
C TRP A 45 12.23 -9.88 2.97
N LEU A 46 12.77 -11.01 3.42
CA LEU A 46 12.61 -11.46 4.80
C LEU A 46 13.32 -10.55 5.81
N ASP A 47 14.49 -10.00 5.44
CA ASP A 47 15.21 -9.01 6.26
C ASP A 47 14.38 -7.74 6.46
N ASP A 48 13.81 -7.19 5.38
CA ASP A 48 12.96 -6.01 5.41
C ASP A 48 11.74 -6.23 6.33
N ILE A 49 11.04 -7.37 6.17
CA ILE A 49 9.89 -7.73 7.03
C ILE A 49 10.30 -7.78 8.50
N LEU A 50 11.37 -8.53 8.80
CA LEU A 50 11.79 -8.73 10.19
C LEU A 50 12.29 -7.42 10.81
N HIS A 51 13.00 -6.58 10.05
CA HIS A 51 13.48 -5.29 10.49
C HIS A 51 12.32 -4.37 10.90
N ASP A 52 11.27 -4.29 10.09
CA ASP A 52 10.06 -3.52 10.39
C ASP A 52 9.37 -4.01 11.67
N ILE A 53 9.24 -5.33 11.84
CA ILE A 53 8.64 -5.94 13.03
C ILE A 53 9.49 -5.63 14.28
N TYR A 54 10.81 -5.76 14.19
CA TYR A 54 11.73 -5.46 15.28
C TYR A 54 11.60 -4.01 15.73
N TRP A 55 11.66 -3.04 14.81
CA TRP A 55 11.53 -1.63 15.16
C TRP A 55 10.17 -1.30 15.77
N LYS A 56 9.10 -1.83 15.22
CA LYS A 56 7.76 -1.67 15.81
C LYS A 56 7.70 -2.21 17.23
N ASN A 57 8.26 -3.39 17.49
CA ASN A 57 8.30 -3.98 18.83
C ASN A 57 9.16 -3.18 19.79
N ARG A 58 10.29 -2.67 19.33
CA ARG A 58 11.22 -1.88 20.14
C ARG A 58 10.58 -0.60 20.69
N VAL A 59 9.63 -0.02 19.94
CA VAL A 59 8.83 1.15 20.36
C VAL A 59 7.70 0.77 21.31
N ASN A 60 7.05 -0.38 21.08
CA ASN A 60 5.78 -0.72 21.75
C ASN A 60 5.91 -1.73 22.90
N LYS A 61 7.08 -2.35 23.10
CA LYS A 61 7.33 -3.38 24.13
C LYS A 61 8.55 -3.01 24.97
N ASP A 62 8.92 -3.88 25.91
CA ASP A 62 10.15 -3.73 26.70
C ASP A 62 11.37 -3.76 25.77
N ARG A 63 11.96 -2.58 25.56
CA ARG A 63 13.11 -2.37 24.70
C ARG A 63 14.31 -3.24 25.07
N LYS A 64 14.61 -3.41 26.36
CA LYS A 64 15.77 -4.22 26.77
C LYS A 64 15.58 -5.68 26.40
N LYS A 65 14.38 -6.20 26.63
CA LYS A 65 14.02 -7.57 26.26
C LYS A 65 14.06 -7.78 24.74
N VAL A 66 13.50 -6.84 23.98
CA VAL A 66 13.49 -6.90 22.51
C VAL A 66 14.91 -6.81 21.94
N ASP A 67 15.75 -5.90 22.46
CA ASP A 67 17.14 -5.76 22.02
C ASP A 67 17.97 -7.01 22.37
N GLN A 68 17.72 -7.67 23.51
CA GLN A 68 18.37 -8.95 23.83
C GLN A 68 17.94 -10.07 22.88
N GLN A 69 16.64 -10.24 22.66
CA GLN A 69 16.12 -11.25 21.72
C GLN A 69 16.67 -11.06 20.30
N TRP A 70 16.91 -9.80 19.91
CA TRP A 70 17.51 -9.47 18.62
C TRP A 70 18.96 -9.93 18.52
N LEU A 71 19.76 -9.73 19.57
CA LEU A 71 21.14 -10.22 19.64
C LEU A 71 21.21 -11.75 19.57
N ASP A 72 20.35 -12.44 20.32
CA ASP A 72 20.28 -13.91 20.31
C ASP A 72 19.90 -14.44 18.92
N TRP A 73 18.98 -13.76 18.23
CA TRP A 73 18.60 -14.10 16.86
C TRP A 73 19.72 -13.83 15.86
N LEU A 74 20.45 -12.71 16.00
CA LEU A 74 21.58 -12.37 15.14
C LEU A 74 22.70 -13.41 15.22
N GLU A 75 23.00 -13.93 16.42
CA GLU A 75 23.98 -15.01 16.59
C GLU A 75 23.57 -16.26 15.80
N ARG A 76 22.29 -16.65 15.88
CA ARG A 76 21.75 -17.78 15.12
C ARG A 76 21.89 -17.57 13.61
N ARG A 77 21.50 -16.39 13.10
CA ARG A 77 21.60 -16.06 11.67
C ARG A 77 23.06 -16.09 11.20
N ASN A 78 23.96 -15.50 11.97
CA ASN A 78 25.38 -15.39 11.61
C ASN A 78 26.12 -16.74 11.70
N GLY A 79 25.57 -17.73 12.41
CA GLY A 79 26.09 -19.10 12.43
C GLY A 79 25.71 -19.95 11.21
N CYS A 80 24.91 -19.43 10.27
CA CYS A 80 24.48 -20.18 9.09
C CYS A 80 25.58 -20.34 8.02
N THR A 81 25.54 -21.47 7.32
CA THR A 81 26.51 -21.82 6.27
C THR A 81 25.92 -21.86 4.86
N ASP A 82 24.59 -21.72 4.71
CA ASP A 82 23.90 -21.68 3.42
C ASP A 82 22.62 -20.84 3.48
N ASP A 83 22.08 -20.51 2.30
CA ASP A 83 20.88 -19.67 2.15
C ASP A 83 19.62 -20.29 2.80
N LYS A 84 19.50 -21.62 2.84
CA LYS A 84 18.35 -22.30 3.46
C LYS A 84 18.37 -22.14 4.97
N CYS A 85 19.54 -22.25 5.60
CA CYS A 85 19.72 -21.97 7.01
C CYS A 85 19.34 -20.52 7.33
N ILE A 86 19.80 -19.57 6.50
CA ILE A 86 19.48 -18.14 6.68
C ILE A 86 17.97 -17.91 6.57
N GLU A 87 17.31 -18.48 5.56
CA GLU A 87 15.85 -18.40 5.38
C GLU A 87 15.09 -18.93 6.61
N GLN A 88 15.47 -20.10 7.13
CA GLN A 88 14.86 -20.66 8.34
C GLN A 88 15.13 -19.80 9.59
N ALA A 89 16.32 -19.20 9.70
CA ALA A 89 16.62 -18.25 10.77
C ALA A 89 15.69 -17.04 10.70
N TYR A 90 15.40 -16.51 9.51
CA TYR A 90 14.43 -15.43 9.33
C TYR A 90 13.00 -15.85 9.69
N TYR A 91 12.52 -17.01 9.25
CA TYR A 91 11.19 -17.48 9.66
C TYR A 91 11.06 -17.61 11.18
N HIS A 92 12.08 -18.17 11.83
CA HIS A 92 12.11 -18.23 13.29
C HIS A 92 12.10 -16.83 13.93
N GLY A 93 12.90 -15.88 13.40
CA GLY A 93 12.91 -14.50 13.87
C GLY A 93 11.54 -13.85 13.74
N ILE A 94 10.94 -13.91 12.55
CA ILE A 94 9.61 -13.35 12.29
C ILE A 94 8.58 -13.96 13.22
N ALA A 95 8.55 -15.29 13.39
CA ALA A 95 7.67 -15.96 14.34
C ALA A 95 7.88 -15.47 15.79
N LEU A 96 9.14 -15.37 16.23
CA LEU A 96 9.52 -14.93 17.58
C LEU A 96 9.02 -13.50 17.86
N PHE A 97 9.19 -12.59 16.91
CA PHE A 97 8.86 -11.18 17.10
C PHE A 97 7.39 -10.86 16.77
N SER A 98 6.66 -11.70 16.05
CA SER A 98 5.34 -11.33 15.51
C SER A 98 4.11 -11.55 16.39
N ASP A 99 4.24 -11.80 17.69
CA ASP A 99 3.09 -12.15 18.57
C ASP A 99 2.14 -13.18 17.93
N ILE A 100 2.73 -14.22 17.32
CA ILE A 100 1.95 -15.22 16.60
C ILE A 100 1.02 -16.01 17.55
N ASP A 101 -0.09 -16.50 17.00
CA ASP A 101 -0.98 -17.44 17.67
C ASP A 101 -0.68 -18.89 17.20
N PRO A 102 -0.13 -19.76 18.07
CA PRO A 102 0.13 -21.16 17.72
C PRO A 102 -1.14 -21.97 17.44
N GLN A 103 -2.30 -21.54 17.94
CA GLN A 103 -3.59 -22.21 17.78
C GLN A 103 -4.48 -21.51 16.74
N PHE A 104 -3.87 -20.69 15.87
CA PHE A 104 -4.59 -19.90 14.89
C PHE A 104 -5.49 -20.77 14.00
N ASN A 105 -6.78 -20.42 13.94
CA ASN A 105 -7.71 -21.07 13.04
C ASN A 105 -7.57 -20.49 11.64
N TRP A 106 -6.83 -21.18 10.78
CA TRP A 106 -6.56 -20.78 9.40
C TRP A 106 -7.80 -20.77 8.49
N ALA A 107 -8.77 -21.66 8.73
CA ALA A 107 -9.85 -21.89 7.79
C ALA A 107 -10.85 -20.73 7.73
N GLY A 108 -11.19 -20.30 6.51
CA GLY A 108 -12.25 -19.33 6.26
C GLY A 108 -11.91 -18.27 5.23
N SER A 109 -12.79 -17.27 5.15
CA SER A 109 -12.67 -16.12 4.26
C SER A 109 -12.06 -14.93 5.01
N TRP A 110 -10.98 -14.39 4.44
CA TRP A 110 -10.15 -13.35 5.03
C TRP A 110 -10.16 -12.11 4.14
N TRP A 111 -10.50 -10.94 4.67
CA TRP A 111 -10.67 -9.69 3.92
C TRP A 111 -9.61 -8.66 4.27
N ASN A 112 -9.00 -8.04 3.25
CA ASN A 112 -7.95 -7.04 3.39
C ASN A 112 -8.52 -5.71 3.91
N LEU A 113 -8.17 -5.34 5.14
CA LEU A 113 -8.56 -4.08 5.78
C LEU A 113 -7.69 -2.89 5.37
N THR A 114 -6.48 -3.14 4.86
CA THR A 114 -5.49 -2.11 4.55
C THR A 114 -5.55 -1.64 3.10
N ALA A 115 -6.35 -2.29 2.25
CA ALA A 115 -6.55 -1.87 0.87
C ALA A 115 -7.29 -0.52 0.82
N SER A 116 -6.81 0.37 -0.06
CA SER A 116 -7.42 1.67 -0.33
C SER A 116 -8.84 1.53 -0.90
N ASN A 117 -9.62 2.61 -0.86
CA ASN A 117 -10.92 2.67 -1.49
C ASN A 117 -10.85 2.26 -2.99
N GLY A 118 -11.84 1.51 -3.47
CA GLY A 118 -11.85 0.96 -4.84
C GLY A 118 -10.87 -0.21 -5.06
N SER A 119 -10.09 -0.59 -4.05
CA SER A 119 -9.20 -1.74 -4.05
C SER A 119 -9.59 -2.72 -2.94
N GLY A 120 -9.11 -3.95 -3.05
CA GLY A 120 -9.38 -4.95 -2.04
C GLY A 120 -8.81 -6.32 -2.36
N GLY A 121 -9.00 -7.22 -1.41
CA GLY A 121 -8.55 -8.59 -1.50
C GLY A 121 -9.34 -9.47 -0.56
N ASN A 122 -9.74 -10.63 -1.07
CA ASN A 122 -10.27 -11.72 -0.28
C ASN A 122 -9.40 -12.95 -0.48
N ILE A 123 -9.04 -13.61 0.62
CA ILE A 123 -8.31 -14.87 0.63
C ILE A 123 -9.22 -15.90 1.31
N LEU A 124 -9.56 -16.95 0.58
CA LEU A 124 -10.20 -18.14 1.12
C LEU A 124 -9.11 -19.17 1.44
N ILE A 125 -9.08 -19.63 2.69
CA ILE A 125 -8.21 -20.71 3.12
C ILE A 125 -9.08 -21.91 3.49
N ASN A 126 -8.83 -23.04 2.84
CA ASN A 126 -9.55 -24.30 3.01
C ASN A 126 -8.56 -25.48 3.03
N ASP A 127 -9.08 -26.71 3.10
CA ASP A 127 -8.29 -27.96 3.14
C ASP A 127 -7.12 -27.93 4.13
N VAL A 128 -7.37 -27.36 5.32
CA VAL A 128 -6.35 -27.14 6.35
C VAL A 128 -5.92 -28.47 6.97
N LYS A 129 -4.67 -28.85 6.73
CA LYS A 129 -3.98 -30.00 7.32
C LYS A 129 -2.97 -29.54 8.37
N ASN A 130 -2.21 -30.44 8.97
CA ASN A 130 -1.22 -30.06 10.00
C ASN A 130 -0.10 -29.15 9.45
N TRP A 131 0.39 -29.43 8.25
CA TRP A 131 1.54 -28.77 7.64
C TRP A 131 1.23 -28.05 6.32
N SER A 132 -0.01 -28.11 5.85
CA SER A 132 -0.43 -27.37 4.66
C SER A 132 -1.89 -26.88 4.72
N ALA A 133 -2.24 -25.99 3.79
CA ALA A 133 -3.60 -25.57 3.50
C ALA A 133 -3.68 -25.07 2.04
N HIS A 134 -4.87 -25.06 1.45
CA HIS A 134 -5.09 -24.48 0.14
C HIS A 134 -5.57 -23.04 0.26
N LEU A 135 -5.12 -22.19 -0.66
CA LEU A 135 -5.40 -20.77 -0.72
C LEU A 135 -5.99 -20.43 -2.08
N ASP A 136 -7.17 -19.82 -2.07
CA ASP A 136 -7.76 -19.15 -3.23
C ASP A 136 -7.85 -17.65 -2.91
N SER A 137 -7.38 -16.79 -3.81
CA SER A 137 -7.42 -15.34 -3.61
C SER A 137 -8.12 -14.63 -4.76
N LYS A 138 -8.85 -13.57 -4.42
CA LYS A 138 -9.46 -12.62 -5.36
C LYS A 138 -9.01 -11.23 -4.95
N ILE A 139 -8.23 -10.57 -5.79
CA ILE A 139 -7.64 -9.26 -5.48
C ILE A 139 -7.92 -8.27 -6.62
N TRP A 140 -8.09 -7.00 -6.28
CA TRP A 140 -8.42 -5.96 -7.24
C TRP A 140 -7.93 -4.57 -6.85
N SER A 141 -7.76 -3.73 -7.86
CA SER A 141 -7.39 -2.31 -7.74
C SER A 141 -8.01 -1.55 -8.92
N GLY A 142 -9.13 -0.86 -8.67
CA GLY A 142 -9.93 -0.24 -9.73
C GLY A 142 -10.53 -1.29 -10.66
N VAL A 143 -10.25 -1.19 -11.96
CA VAL A 143 -10.70 -2.21 -12.93
C VAL A 143 -9.80 -3.44 -13.02
N ASN A 144 -8.58 -3.36 -12.48
CA ASN A 144 -7.64 -4.47 -12.52
C ASN A 144 -8.05 -5.52 -11.48
N ARG A 145 -8.17 -6.78 -11.90
CA ARG A 145 -8.60 -7.91 -11.06
C ARG A 145 -7.73 -9.13 -11.35
N GLY A 146 -7.52 -9.96 -10.34
CA GLY A 146 -6.84 -11.24 -10.47
C GLY A 146 -7.42 -12.26 -9.50
N ASN A 147 -7.50 -13.51 -9.95
CA ASN A 147 -7.82 -14.66 -9.12
C ASN A 147 -6.61 -15.59 -9.12
N TYR A 148 -6.22 -16.08 -7.95
CA TYR A 148 -5.03 -16.92 -7.86
C TYR A 148 -5.22 -18.06 -6.87
N GLN A 149 -4.47 -19.13 -7.10
CA GLN A 149 -4.46 -20.31 -6.25
C GLN A 149 -3.03 -20.62 -5.79
N ALA A 150 -2.89 -21.12 -4.57
CA ALA A 150 -1.60 -21.51 -4.03
C ALA A 150 -1.74 -22.54 -2.91
N GLU A 151 -0.65 -23.27 -2.64
CA GLU A 151 -0.51 -24.08 -1.43
C GLU A 151 0.26 -23.30 -0.36
N ILE A 152 -0.30 -23.26 0.84
CA ILE A 152 0.37 -22.74 2.04
C ILE A 152 1.11 -23.90 2.68
N CYS A 153 2.43 -23.77 2.85
CA CYS A 153 3.25 -24.60 3.73
C CYS A 153 3.30 -23.96 5.13
N LYS A 154 2.87 -24.67 6.16
CA LYS A 154 2.88 -24.15 7.54
C LYS A 154 4.18 -24.52 8.25
N ASN A 155 4.91 -23.51 8.73
CA ASN A 155 6.20 -23.68 9.39
C ASN A 155 6.34 -22.73 10.59
N ILE A 156 6.62 -23.25 11.78
CA ILE A 156 6.80 -22.46 13.04
C ILE A 156 5.64 -21.46 13.25
N GLY A 157 4.40 -21.90 12.98
CA GLY A 157 3.19 -21.07 13.11
C GLY A 157 3.00 -20.01 12.02
N LEU A 158 3.88 -19.93 11.02
CA LEU A 158 3.74 -19.08 9.83
C LEU A 158 3.15 -19.88 8.67
N GLY A 159 2.52 -19.19 7.72
CA GLY A 159 2.11 -19.75 6.43
C GLY A 159 3.03 -19.23 5.33
N ILE A 160 3.64 -20.12 4.56
CA ILE A 160 4.60 -19.79 3.50
C ILE A 160 4.04 -20.28 2.18
N VAL A 161 3.93 -19.40 1.20
CA VAL A 161 3.61 -19.74 -0.18
C VAL A 161 4.88 -19.52 -1.00
N ASN A 162 5.41 -20.58 -1.59
CA ASN A 162 6.63 -20.50 -2.42
C ASN A 162 6.35 -20.12 -3.87
N ASN A 163 5.13 -20.37 -4.34
CA ASN A 163 4.71 -20.02 -5.68
C ASN A 163 3.18 -19.89 -5.70
N ILE A 164 2.70 -18.84 -6.34
CA ILE A 164 1.28 -18.69 -6.71
C ILE A 164 1.12 -19.19 -8.15
N ALA A 165 0.09 -19.99 -8.42
CA ALA A 165 -0.21 -20.49 -9.75
C ALA A 165 -0.30 -19.33 -10.77
N ASP A 166 0.23 -19.56 -11.97
CA ASP A 166 0.22 -18.60 -13.09
C ASP A 166 0.93 -17.26 -12.80
N THR A 167 1.84 -17.23 -11.83
CA THR A 167 2.72 -16.09 -11.56
C THR A 167 4.19 -16.49 -11.65
N SER A 168 5.10 -15.55 -11.92
CA SER A 168 6.54 -15.83 -11.89
C SER A 168 7.10 -15.57 -10.48
N ASN A 169 7.45 -16.65 -9.77
CA ASN A 169 8.17 -16.64 -8.49
C ASN A 169 7.52 -15.76 -7.40
N CYS A 170 6.19 -15.63 -7.40
CA CYS A 170 5.53 -14.84 -6.36
C CYS A 170 5.42 -15.65 -5.07
N LYS A 171 6.11 -15.17 -4.03
CA LYS A 171 6.09 -15.75 -2.69
C LYS A 171 5.23 -14.93 -1.75
N LEU A 172 4.55 -15.61 -0.81
CA LEU A 172 3.82 -14.98 0.27
C LEU A 172 4.30 -15.48 1.63
N LEU A 173 4.33 -14.56 2.59
CA LEU A 173 4.44 -14.86 4.01
C LEU A 173 3.16 -14.40 4.72
N LEU A 174 2.47 -15.36 5.34
CA LEU A 174 1.27 -15.16 6.13
C LEU A 174 1.63 -15.31 7.61
N ILE A 175 1.48 -14.21 8.35
CA ILE A 175 1.79 -14.11 9.77
C ILE A 175 0.48 -14.03 10.56
N PRO A 176 0.05 -15.11 11.24
CA PRO A 176 -1.17 -15.08 12.05
C PRO A 176 -0.92 -14.37 13.38
N LEU A 177 -1.64 -13.28 13.62
CA LEU A 177 -1.51 -12.47 14.83
C LEU A 177 -2.52 -12.93 15.89
N LYS A 178 -2.17 -12.79 17.17
CA LYS A 178 -3.08 -13.02 18.32
C LYS A 178 -4.38 -12.21 18.29
N THR A 179 -4.45 -11.14 17.49
CA THR A 179 -5.67 -10.37 17.26
C THR A 179 -6.66 -11.05 16.30
N ALA A 180 -6.47 -12.34 16.00
CA ALA A 180 -7.24 -13.10 15.00
C ALA A 180 -7.19 -12.49 13.58
N ALA A 181 -6.06 -11.85 13.23
CA ALA A 181 -5.80 -11.28 11.92
C ALA A 181 -4.62 -11.99 11.25
N ILE A 182 -4.54 -11.98 9.93
CA ILE A 182 -3.37 -12.43 9.17
C ILE A 182 -2.71 -11.21 8.55
N LYS A 183 -1.43 -11.00 8.85
CA LYS A 183 -0.60 -10.07 8.08
C LYS A 183 0.01 -10.82 6.90
N VAL A 184 -0.27 -10.38 5.68
CA VAL A 184 0.26 -10.97 4.44
C VAL A 184 1.30 -10.03 3.85
N HIS A 185 2.45 -10.61 3.52
CA HIS A 185 3.53 -9.95 2.79
C HIS A 185 3.84 -10.74 1.53
N SER A 186 4.10 -10.04 0.42
CA SER A 186 4.61 -10.63 -0.81
C SER A 186 6.05 -10.18 -1.08
N ASN A 187 6.85 -10.95 -1.83
CA ASN A 187 8.20 -10.54 -2.25
C ASN A 187 8.17 -9.48 -3.38
N GLY A 188 7.14 -8.62 -3.38
CA GLY A 188 6.65 -7.85 -4.52
C GLY A 188 7.30 -6.50 -4.80
N SER A 189 8.53 -6.20 -4.36
CA SER A 189 9.17 -4.95 -4.82
C SER A 189 9.47 -4.96 -6.33
N LYS A 190 9.55 -6.15 -6.95
CA LYS A 190 9.67 -6.35 -8.40
C LYS A 190 8.94 -7.59 -8.92
N GLU A 191 9.07 -8.75 -8.28
CA GLU A 191 8.69 -10.04 -8.91
C GLU A 191 7.18 -10.35 -8.84
N CYS A 192 6.55 -10.29 -7.65
CA CYS A 192 5.08 -10.39 -7.58
C CYS A 192 4.39 -9.25 -8.33
N GLN A 193 4.93 -8.02 -8.28
CA GLN A 193 4.34 -6.88 -8.99
C GLN A 193 4.43 -7.03 -10.52
N ILE A 194 5.50 -7.63 -11.05
CA ILE A 194 5.63 -7.93 -12.48
C ILE A 194 4.61 -9.00 -12.92
N SER A 195 4.25 -9.92 -12.02
CA SER A 195 3.31 -11.01 -12.32
C SER A 195 1.85 -10.62 -12.15
N MET A 196 1.54 -9.78 -11.16
CA MET A 196 0.17 -9.34 -10.89
C MET A 196 -0.22 -8.20 -11.86
N PRO A 197 -1.52 -8.04 -12.16
CA PRO A 197 -2.02 -6.89 -12.87
C PRO A 197 -1.49 -5.61 -12.23
N LYS A 198 -1.14 -4.63 -13.08
CA LYS A 198 -0.52 -3.39 -12.65
C LYS A 198 -1.23 -2.80 -11.42
N ASP A 199 -0.44 -2.58 -10.37
CA ASP A 199 -0.84 -2.00 -9.09
C ASP A 199 -1.95 -2.74 -8.31
N VAL A 200 -2.08 -4.04 -8.54
CA VAL A 200 -2.81 -4.94 -7.66
C VAL A 200 -1.83 -5.55 -6.68
N PHE A 201 -2.14 -5.45 -5.38
CA PHE A 201 -1.28 -5.93 -4.30
C PHE A 201 -2.07 -6.84 -3.38
N ILE A 202 -1.48 -7.97 -3.01
CA ILE A 202 -2.06 -8.90 -2.03
C ILE A 202 -1.62 -8.57 -0.59
N ASP A 203 -0.56 -7.78 -0.43
CA ASP A 203 -0.07 -7.34 0.87
C ASP A 203 -1.16 -6.65 1.70
N GLY A 204 -1.15 -6.92 3.01
CA GLY A 204 -2.09 -6.24 3.90
C GLY A 204 -2.36 -6.94 5.21
N CYS A 205 -3.27 -6.35 5.99
CA CYS A 205 -3.84 -6.97 7.18
C CYS A 205 -5.22 -7.52 6.85
N TYR A 206 -5.43 -8.81 7.12
CA TYR A 206 -6.65 -9.52 6.78
C TYR A 206 -7.38 -9.96 8.04
N ILE A 207 -8.70 -9.82 8.06
CA ILE A 207 -9.55 -10.33 9.14
C ILE A 207 -10.58 -11.32 8.59
N ARG A 208 -11.00 -12.25 9.44
CA ARG A 208 -12.00 -13.26 9.07
C ARG A 208 -13.38 -12.64 8.99
N ALA A 209 -14.06 -12.78 7.85
CA ALA A 209 -15.42 -12.33 7.65
C ALA A 209 -16.06 -13.00 6.42
N ASP A 210 -17.38 -13.16 6.45
CA ASP A 210 -18.14 -13.73 5.32
C ASP A 210 -18.28 -12.74 4.14
N LYS A 211 -18.15 -11.45 4.42
CA LYS A 211 -18.21 -10.35 3.45
C LYS A 211 -17.23 -9.25 3.83
N ASP A 212 -16.97 -8.30 2.92
CA ASP A 212 -16.11 -7.15 3.19
C ASP A 212 -16.56 -6.42 4.46
N PRO A 213 -15.76 -6.43 5.53
CA PRO A 213 -16.13 -5.86 6.81
C PRO A 213 -15.81 -4.36 6.89
N ARG A 214 -15.18 -3.79 5.86
CA ARG A 214 -14.90 -2.35 5.82
C ARG A 214 -16.22 -1.57 5.75
N PRO A 215 -16.37 -0.48 6.51
CA PRO A 215 -17.53 0.38 6.38
C PRO A 215 -17.59 0.99 4.97
N GLU A 216 -18.79 1.36 4.53
CA GLU A 216 -18.93 2.09 3.27
C GLU A 216 -18.10 3.38 3.30
N ALA A 217 -17.31 3.58 2.26
CA ALA A 217 -16.44 4.74 2.16
C ALA A 217 -17.25 6.02 1.94
N THR A 218 -16.78 7.10 2.55
CA THR A 218 -17.23 8.46 2.28
C THR A 218 -16.05 9.32 1.88
N LEU A 219 -16.29 10.48 1.25
CA LEU A 219 -15.21 11.41 0.90
C LEU A 219 -14.48 11.94 2.15
N LEU A 220 -15.13 11.98 3.31
CA LEU A 220 -14.48 12.23 4.60
C LEU A 220 -13.63 11.03 5.05
N SER A 221 -14.18 9.81 5.03
CA SER A 221 -13.47 8.63 5.56
C SER A 221 -12.21 8.27 4.76
N ILE A 222 -12.17 8.62 3.48
CA ILE A 222 -11.00 8.40 2.61
C ILE A 222 -10.04 9.62 2.59
N GLY A 223 -10.35 10.69 3.33
CA GLY A 223 -9.49 11.86 3.53
C GLY A 223 -9.50 12.92 2.43
N ILE A 224 -10.46 12.86 1.50
CA ILE A 224 -10.66 13.93 0.50
C ILE A 224 -11.14 15.20 1.19
N PHE A 225 -12.19 15.09 1.98
CA PHE A 225 -12.57 16.13 2.94
C PHE A 225 -11.92 15.84 4.29
N THR A 226 -11.54 16.91 4.98
CA THR A 226 -11.02 16.85 6.35
C THR A 226 -12.08 17.21 7.39
N GLU A 227 -13.16 17.87 6.95
CA GLU A 227 -14.20 18.42 7.83
C GLU A 227 -15.58 17.87 7.45
N ALA A 228 -16.38 17.50 8.45
CA ALA A 228 -17.71 16.93 8.23
C ALA A 228 -18.69 17.90 7.54
N TYR A 229 -18.56 19.21 7.78
CA TYR A 229 -19.43 20.20 7.15
C TYR A 229 -19.20 20.28 5.62
N LEU A 230 -17.96 20.08 5.15
CA LEU A 230 -17.65 20.05 3.71
C LEU A 230 -18.27 18.83 3.04
N GLU A 231 -18.21 17.67 3.70
CA GLU A 231 -18.88 16.47 3.19
C GLU A 231 -20.39 16.68 3.09
N LYS A 232 -21.01 17.26 4.12
CA LYS A 232 -22.45 17.57 4.10
C LYS A 232 -22.81 18.51 2.96
N ALA A 233 -22.10 19.64 2.83
CA ALA A 233 -22.34 20.61 1.76
C ALA A 233 -22.12 19.99 0.36
N PHE A 234 -21.12 19.11 0.22
CA PHE A 234 -20.87 18.41 -1.04
C PHE A 234 -21.98 17.41 -1.37
N LYS A 235 -22.43 16.60 -0.40
CA LYS A 235 -23.57 15.67 -0.57
C LYS A 235 -24.83 16.42 -1.02
N GLU A 236 -25.13 17.56 -0.41
CA GLU A 236 -26.26 18.42 -0.80
C GLU A 236 -26.07 18.99 -2.23
N LEU A 237 -24.85 19.36 -2.60
CA LEU A 237 -24.53 19.93 -3.92
C LEU A 237 -24.69 18.91 -5.06
N VAL A 238 -24.20 17.69 -4.89
CA VAL A 238 -24.16 16.69 -5.98
C VAL A 238 -25.31 15.68 -5.93
N GLY A 239 -26.06 15.62 -4.83
CA GLY A 239 -27.20 14.73 -4.65
C GLY A 239 -26.88 13.27 -4.97
N ASP A 240 -27.68 12.65 -5.83
CA ASP A 240 -27.56 11.24 -6.22
C ASP A 240 -26.21 10.89 -6.89
N HIS A 241 -25.48 11.89 -7.37
CA HIS A 241 -24.16 11.71 -7.96
C HIS A 241 -23.03 11.52 -6.92
N TYR A 242 -23.30 11.69 -5.62
CA TYR A 242 -22.29 11.56 -4.57
C TYR A 242 -21.54 10.22 -4.62
N SER A 243 -22.28 9.13 -4.83
CA SER A 243 -21.71 7.79 -4.94
C SER A 243 -20.73 7.63 -6.12
N ARG A 244 -20.88 8.43 -7.18
CA ARG A 244 -19.97 8.42 -8.35
C ARG A 244 -18.59 8.95 -7.97
N PHE A 245 -18.52 10.02 -7.18
CA PHE A 245 -17.26 10.56 -6.67
C PHE A 245 -16.52 9.56 -5.78
N ILE A 246 -17.23 8.84 -4.89
CA ILE A 246 -16.62 7.80 -4.06
C ILE A 246 -16.06 6.66 -4.92
N LYS A 247 -16.83 6.18 -5.91
CA LYS A 247 -16.39 5.12 -6.83
C LYS A 247 -15.17 5.52 -7.65
N THR A 248 -15.08 6.80 -8.00
CA THR A 248 -13.95 7.37 -8.75
C THR A 248 -12.73 7.65 -7.87
N ALA A 249 -12.88 7.75 -6.55
CA ALA A 249 -11.78 8.02 -5.62
C ALA A 249 -10.93 6.77 -5.30
N ASN A 250 -10.44 6.07 -6.33
CA ASN A 250 -9.54 4.92 -6.16
C ASN A 250 -8.06 5.35 -6.14
N VAL A 251 -7.70 6.35 -6.95
CA VAL A 251 -6.43 7.07 -6.88
C VAL A 251 -6.75 8.56 -6.83
N TYR A 252 -6.00 9.31 -6.03
CA TYR A 252 -6.21 10.74 -5.89
C TYR A 252 -4.94 11.50 -5.56
N VAL A 253 -4.81 12.69 -6.15
CA VAL A 253 -3.63 13.55 -6.00
C VAL A 253 -4.03 15.01 -5.88
N TYR A 254 -3.18 15.77 -5.19
CA TYR A 254 -3.25 17.21 -5.17
C TYR A 254 -2.93 17.80 -6.54
N ARG A 255 -3.62 18.88 -6.89
CA ARG A 255 -3.31 19.72 -8.03
C ARG A 255 -3.17 21.18 -7.59
N ASP A 256 -2.54 21.98 -8.45
CA ASP A 256 -2.39 23.41 -8.22
C ASP A 256 -3.72 24.14 -8.38
N ASP A 257 -3.94 25.15 -7.54
CA ASP A 257 -5.02 26.13 -7.68
C ASP A 257 -4.56 27.22 -8.66
N LEU A 258 -4.90 27.05 -9.94
CA LEU A 258 -4.56 28.01 -10.99
C LEU A 258 -5.36 29.32 -10.90
N ASP A 259 -6.44 29.31 -10.12
CA ASP A 259 -7.27 30.47 -9.89
C ASP A 259 -6.71 31.34 -8.74
N ASN A 260 -5.75 30.84 -7.97
CA ASN A 260 -5.14 31.49 -6.81
C ASN A 260 -6.17 31.99 -5.78
N ILE A 261 -7.23 31.21 -5.56
CA ILE A 261 -8.32 31.54 -4.64
C ILE A 261 -8.17 30.86 -3.27
N GLY A 262 -7.05 30.18 -3.03
CA GLY A 262 -6.76 29.47 -1.80
C GLY A 262 -7.57 28.17 -1.68
N ALA A 263 -7.86 27.54 -2.82
CA ALA A 263 -8.58 26.28 -2.86
C ALA A 263 -7.63 25.09 -2.71
N LYS A 264 -8.12 24.05 -2.04
CA LYS A 264 -7.56 22.70 -2.12
C LYS A 264 -8.17 22.01 -3.33
N VAL A 265 -7.32 21.55 -4.25
CA VAL A 265 -7.73 20.91 -5.50
C VAL A 265 -7.27 19.46 -5.48
N ILE A 266 -8.22 18.54 -5.68
CA ILE A 266 -7.94 17.11 -5.67
C ILE A 266 -8.52 16.48 -6.92
N SER A 267 -7.67 15.82 -7.71
CA SER A 267 -8.08 15.02 -8.85
C SER A 267 -8.15 13.56 -8.45
N LEU A 268 -9.21 12.88 -8.89
CA LEU A 268 -9.59 11.51 -8.56
C LEU A 268 -9.72 10.70 -9.85
N TRP A 269 -9.36 9.42 -9.84
CA TRP A 269 -9.70 8.52 -10.95
C TRP A 269 -9.75 7.05 -10.55
N VAL A 270 -10.47 6.27 -11.35
CA VAL A 270 -10.44 4.82 -11.25
C VAL A 270 -9.15 4.30 -11.86
N ARG A 271 -8.41 3.48 -11.10
CA ARG A 271 -7.19 2.86 -11.61
C ARG A 271 -7.49 1.99 -12.83
N GLY A 272 -6.69 2.16 -13.90
CA GLY A 272 -6.90 1.54 -15.20
C GLY A 272 -7.91 2.27 -16.11
N MET A 273 -8.56 3.33 -15.62
CA MET A 273 -9.53 4.14 -16.38
C MET A 273 -9.32 5.66 -16.19
N ALA A 274 -8.08 6.11 -15.98
CA ALA A 274 -7.77 7.51 -15.68
C ALA A 274 -8.38 8.53 -16.67
N ASN A 275 -8.41 8.20 -17.96
CA ASN A 275 -8.91 9.10 -19.01
C ASN A 275 -10.41 8.91 -19.31
N LYS A 276 -11.10 8.01 -18.59
CA LYS A 276 -12.51 7.66 -18.87
C LYS A 276 -13.40 7.81 -17.65
N GLN A 277 -12.86 7.61 -16.46
CA GLN A 277 -13.58 7.72 -15.21
C GLN A 277 -12.74 8.49 -14.19
N ALA A 278 -12.99 9.79 -14.14
CA ALA A 278 -12.22 10.75 -13.36
C ALA A 278 -13.12 11.80 -12.73
N ALA A 279 -12.65 12.41 -11.65
CA ALA A 279 -13.30 13.54 -11.02
C ALA A 279 -12.25 14.55 -10.56
N ILE A 280 -12.73 15.77 -10.32
CA ILE A 280 -11.98 16.81 -9.64
C ILE A 280 -12.90 17.46 -8.62
N ILE A 281 -12.36 17.70 -7.42
CA ILE A 281 -13.03 18.42 -6.35
C ILE A 281 -12.10 19.55 -5.94
N MET A 282 -12.61 20.77 -6.03
CA MET A 282 -11.94 22.00 -5.63
C MET A 282 -12.77 22.68 -4.55
N TYR A 283 -12.16 22.96 -3.40
CA TYR A 283 -12.89 23.60 -2.31
C TYR A 283 -12.00 24.53 -1.48
N THR A 284 -12.59 25.56 -0.90
CA THR A 284 -11.91 26.52 -0.02
C THR A 284 -12.30 26.28 1.45
N PRO A 285 -11.50 26.79 2.42
CA PRO A 285 -11.82 26.68 3.84
C PRO A 285 -13.13 27.37 4.27
N ASN A 286 -13.66 28.30 3.47
CA ASN A 286 -14.94 28.98 3.72
C ASN A 286 -16.14 28.26 3.06
N GLY A 287 -15.95 27.04 2.55
CA GLY A 287 -17.04 26.20 2.06
C GLY A 287 -17.49 26.48 0.62
N LYS A 288 -16.71 27.22 -0.19
CA LYS A 288 -16.96 27.28 -1.64
C LYS A 288 -16.47 25.99 -2.27
N ILE A 289 -17.28 25.41 -3.15
CA ILE A 289 -17.06 24.10 -3.76
C ILE A 289 -17.31 24.18 -5.26
N TRP A 290 -16.41 23.57 -6.01
CA TRP A 290 -16.55 23.24 -7.42
C TRP A 290 -16.18 21.77 -7.61
N ALA A 291 -16.94 21.07 -8.42
CA ALA A 291 -16.72 19.67 -8.67
C ALA A 291 -17.03 19.35 -10.13
N ALA A 292 -16.27 18.45 -10.69
CA ALA A 292 -16.61 17.85 -11.96
C ALA A 292 -16.31 16.36 -11.96
N HIS A 293 -17.03 15.63 -12.79
CA HIS A 293 -16.90 14.19 -12.96
C HIS A 293 -17.02 13.87 -14.44
N VAL A 294 -16.20 12.96 -14.92
CA VAL A 294 -16.26 12.39 -16.27
C VAL A 294 -16.48 10.90 -16.12
N GLU A 295 -17.49 10.36 -16.80
CA GLU A 295 -17.71 8.92 -16.96
C GLU A 295 -18.20 8.59 -18.37
N PRO A 296 -18.03 7.35 -18.84
CA PRO A 296 -18.58 6.92 -20.12
C PRO A 296 -20.12 6.87 -20.05
N ASP A 297 -20.80 7.38 -21.08
CA ASP A 297 -22.22 7.15 -21.29
C ASP A 297 -22.50 5.71 -21.77
N HIS A 298 -23.77 5.42 -22.10
CA HIS A 298 -24.17 4.12 -22.63
C HIS A 298 -23.50 3.74 -23.96
N LEU A 299 -22.96 4.71 -24.70
CA LEU A 299 -22.24 4.53 -25.95
C LEU A 299 -20.72 4.51 -25.74
N GLY A 300 -20.25 4.63 -24.49
CA GLY A 300 -18.85 4.66 -24.11
C GLY A 300 -18.15 6.01 -24.33
N GLN A 301 -18.91 7.08 -24.64
CA GLN A 301 -18.37 8.43 -24.82
C GLN A 301 -18.24 9.14 -23.47
N PRO A 302 -17.13 9.87 -23.22
CA PRO A 302 -16.94 10.57 -21.96
C PRO A 302 -17.94 11.72 -21.84
N VAL A 303 -18.77 11.69 -20.79
CA VAL A 303 -19.71 12.75 -20.45
C VAL A 303 -19.28 13.39 -19.13
N MET A 304 -19.22 14.73 -19.14
CA MET A 304 -18.84 15.51 -17.97
C MET A 304 -20.08 16.08 -17.26
N GLY A 305 -20.14 15.89 -15.94
CA GLY A 305 -21.01 16.66 -15.06
C GLY A 305 -20.20 17.72 -14.31
N TYR A 306 -20.82 18.88 -14.05
CA TYR A 306 -20.24 19.98 -13.28
C TYR A 306 -21.22 20.44 -12.19
N TRP A 307 -20.69 20.74 -11.01
CA TRP A 307 -21.44 21.23 -9.86
C TRP A 307 -20.65 22.32 -9.15
N SER A 308 -21.34 23.36 -8.69
CA SER A 308 -20.76 24.37 -7.80
C SER A 308 -21.81 25.05 -6.95
N ASN A 309 -21.49 25.33 -5.69
CA ASN A 309 -22.31 26.17 -4.82
C ASN A 309 -22.00 27.67 -4.94
N VAL A 310 -21.11 28.05 -5.88
CA VAL A 310 -20.80 29.45 -6.23
C VAL A 310 -21.52 29.85 -7.50
N SER A 311 -21.43 29.04 -8.55
CA SER A 311 -22.22 29.24 -9.77
C SER A 311 -22.43 27.93 -10.53
N PRO A 312 -23.69 27.52 -10.78
CA PRO A 312 -23.99 26.29 -11.52
C PRO A 312 -23.71 26.43 -13.03
N ASP A 313 -23.46 27.64 -13.51
CA ASP A 313 -23.14 27.95 -14.90
C ASP A 313 -21.74 27.42 -15.26
N SER A 314 -21.69 26.45 -16.19
CA SER A 314 -20.44 25.84 -16.65
C SER A 314 -19.50 26.83 -17.34
N ASP A 315 -20.02 27.93 -17.90
CA ASP A 315 -19.18 28.95 -18.53
C ASP A 315 -18.34 29.71 -17.49
N LYS A 316 -18.83 29.76 -16.25
CA LYS A 316 -18.15 30.34 -15.07
C LYS A 316 -17.28 29.34 -14.31
N MET A 317 -17.04 28.17 -14.87
CA MET A 317 -16.15 27.17 -14.28
C MET A 317 -14.72 27.75 -14.09
N PRO A 318 -14.07 27.50 -12.94
CA PRO A 318 -12.71 27.97 -12.66
C PRO A 318 -11.70 27.47 -13.69
N LYS A 319 -10.62 28.24 -13.89
CA LYS A 319 -9.54 27.88 -14.83
C LYS A 319 -8.93 26.53 -14.50
N THR A 320 -8.80 26.22 -13.21
CA THR A 320 -8.30 24.95 -12.71
C THR A 320 -9.11 23.75 -13.25
N LEU A 321 -10.44 23.83 -13.19
CA LEU A 321 -11.33 22.76 -13.68
C LEU A 321 -11.36 22.70 -15.21
N LYS A 322 -11.32 23.85 -15.89
CA LYS A 322 -11.26 23.91 -17.36
C LYS A 322 -9.96 23.27 -17.89
N MET A 323 -8.83 23.51 -17.23
CA MET A 323 -7.57 22.86 -17.60
C MET A 323 -7.62 21.35 -17.36
N TRP A 324 -8.15 20.92 -16.22
CA TRP A 324 -8.35 19.50 -15.92
C TRP A 324 -9.25 18.79 -16.94
N GLN A 325 -10.35 19.45 -17.35
CA GLN A 325 -11.23 18.93 -18.39
C GLN A 325 -10.48 18.73 -19.70
N ARG A 326 -9.69 19.72 -20.11
CA ARG A 326 -8.89 19.66 -21.34
C ARG A 326 -7.89 18.50 -21.32
N ASP A 327 -7.17 18.31 -20.20
CA ASP A 327 -6.20 17.21 -20.04
C ASP A 327 -6.84 15.80 -20.17
N LEU A 328 -8.16 15.67 -19.98
CA LEU A 328 -8.87 14.41 -20.03
C LEU A 328 -9.62 14.16 -21.34
N MET A 329 -10.05 15.22 -22.02
CA MET A 329 -10.96 15.14 -23.16
C MET A 329 -10.30 15.45 -24.52
N ASP A 330 -9.08 15.98 -24.54
CA ASP A 330 -8.26 16.18 -25.74
C ASP A 330 -7.29 15.01 -25.97
#